data_AF-A0A0R1ZKC4-F1
#
_entry.id   AF-A0A0R1ZKC4-F1
#
_cell.length_a   1.000
_cell.length_b   1.000
_cell.length_c   1.000
_cell.angle_alpha   90.00
_cell.angle_beta   90.00
_cell.angle_gamma   90.00
#
_symmetry.space_group_name_H-M   'P 1'
#
loop_
_entity.id
_entity.type
_entity.pdbx_description
1 polymer ?
#
loop_
_entity_poly.entity_id
_entity_poly.type
_entity_poly.pdbx_seq_one_letter_code
_entity_poly.pdbx_strand_id
1 'polypeptide(L)'
;MLLNLELTDAQIHQIALAVKADMHESNAVNAKFTTLAELMRATGKSREWFVGRADPWHPREGILNHYRNELEGTLVNYPSTPRGRYGINLSRMIDWVAEHGMEDY
;
A
#
# COMPACT_ATOMS: atom_id res chain seq x y z
N MET A 1 -1.07 16.14 -45.96
CA MET A 1 -0.11 16.87 -45.12
C MET A 1 -0.19 16.28 -43.73
N LEU A 2 0.78 15.44 -43.34
CA LEU A 2 0.80 14.84 -42.00
C LEU A 2 1.53 15.82 -41.08
N LEU A 3 0.83 16.39 -40.10
CA LEU A 3 1.47 17.12 -39.02
C LEU A 3 2.22 16.12 -38.14
N ASN A 4 3.54 16.10 -38.23
CA ASN A 4 4.37 15.51 -37.19
C ASN A 4 4.33 16.47 -36.00
N LEU A 5 3.49 16.18 -35.01
CA LEU A 5 3.59 16.82 -33.69
C LEU A 5 4.86 16.29 -33.01
N GLU A 6 5.95 17.04 -33.09
CA GLU A 6 7.07 16.85 -32.17
C GLU A 6 6.69 17.48 -30.83
N LEU A 7 6.30 16.63 -29.88
CA LEU A 7 6.11 17.04 -28.50
C LEU A 7 7.47 17.40 -27.91
N THR A 8 7.56 18.58 -27.32
CA THR A 8 8.79 19.00 -26.61
C THR A 8 8.97 18.18 -25.33
N ASP A 9 10.20 18.00 -24.86
CA ASP A 9 10.50 17.27 -23.62
C ASP A 9 9.73 17.80 -22.40
N ALA A 10 9.49 19.12 -22.36
CA ALA A 10 8.69 19.75 -21.31
C ALA A 10 7.22 19.31 -21.35
N GLN A 11 6.64 19.13 -22.54
CA GLN A 11 5.28 18.61 -22.70
C GLN A 11 5.20 17.13 -22.36
N ILE A 12 6.20 16.33 -22.72
CA ILE A 12 6.30 14.93 -22.34
C ILE A 12 6.36 14.80 -20.81
N HIS A 13 7.15 15.63 -20.14
CA HIS A 13 7.25 15.65 -18.69
C HIS A 13 5.94 16.03 -18.00
N GLN A 14 5.25 17.06 -18.49
CA GLN A 14 3.94 17.48 -17.99
C GLN A 14 2.89 16.36 -18.13
N ILE A 15 2.88 15.66 -19.27
CA ILE A 15 1.99 14.52 -19.50
C ILE A 15 2.31 13.38 -18.53
N ALA A 16 3.58 13.05 -18.31
CA ALA A 16 3.97 12.00 -17.38
C ALA A 16 3.55 12.31 -15.93
N LEU A 17 3.66 13.57 -15.51
CA LEU A 17 3.18 14.02 -14.19
C LEU A 17 1.65 13.92 -14.08
N ALA A 18 0.93 14.35 -15.11
CA ALA A 18 -0.54 14.28 -15.14
C ALA A 18 -1.05 12.83 -15.12
N VAL A 19 -0.45 11.93 -15.91
CA VAL A 19 -0.79 10.50 -15.92
C VAL A 19 -0.52 9.88 -14.56
N LYS A 20 0.60 10.22 -13.90
CA LYS A 20 0.91 9.72 -12.56
C LYS A 20 -0.12 10.20 -11.53
N ALA A 21 -0.52 11.47 -11.59
CA ALA A 21 -1.53 12.05 -10.70
C ALA A 21 -2.92 11.41 -10.91
N ASP A 22 -3.35 11.26 -12.16
CA ASP A 22 -4.64 10.65 -12.52
C ASP A 22 -4.70 9.16 -12.11
N MET A 23 -3.57 8.45 -12.22
CA MET A 23 -3.44 7.07 -11.74
C MET A 23 -3.50 6.99 -10.21
N HIS A 24 -2.96 7.99 -9.49
CA HIS A 24 -3.12 8.10 -8.03
C HIS A 24 -4.57 8.45 -7.62
N GLU A 25 -5.25 9.34 -8.34
CA GLU A 25 -6.65 9.71 -8.08
C GLU A 25 -7.62 8.57 -8.40
N SER A 26 -7.43 7.88 -9.53
CA SER A 26 -8.22 6.70 -9.90
C SER A 26 -8.06 5.56 -8.88
N ASN A 27 -6.87 5.37 -8.32
CA ASN A 27 -6.65 4.41 -7.22
C ASN A 27 -7.26 4.88 -5.88
N ALA A 28 -7.43 6.18 -5.67
CA ALA A 28 -8.08 6.72 -4.48
C ALA A 28 -9.61 6.55 -4.50
N VAL A 29 -10.24 6.67 -5.68
CA VAL A 29 -11.70 6.58 -5.84
C VAL A 29 -12.21 5.13 -5.79
N ASN A 30 -11.35 4.13 -6.06
CA ASN A 30 -11.72 2.72 -6.04
C ASN A 30 -10.86 1.92 -5.06
N ALA A 31 -10.69 2.44 -3.83
CA ALA A 31 -10.00 1.75 -2.76
C ALA A 31 -10.72 0.44 -2.40
N LYS A 32 -10.41 -0.63 -3.14
CA LYS A 32 -10.91 -1.97 -2.86
C LYS A 32 -10.20 -2.43 -1.59
N PHE A 33 -10.89 -2.31 -0.47
CA PHE A 33 -10.40 -2.83 0.80
C PHE A 33 -10.33 -4.36 0.70
N THR A 34 -9.11 -4.87 0.79
CA THR A 34 -8.69 -6.25 0.62
C THR A 34 -8.45 -6.91 1.97
N THR A 35 -8.33 -8.24 1.96
CA THR A 35 -7.89 -9.01 3.12
C THR A 35 -6.37 -8.98 3.29
N LEU A 36 -5.90 -9.31 4.50
CA LEU A 36 -4.48 -9.52 4.79
C LEU A 36 -3.85 -10.63 3.93
N ALA A 37 -4.61 -11.68 3.62
CA ALA A 37 -4.12 -12.78 2.81
C ALA A 37 -3.77 -12.36 1.37
N GLU A 38 -4.55 -11.47 0.78
CA GLU A 38 -4.30 -10.92 -0.55
C GLU A 38 -3.09 -9.96 -0.54
N LEU A 39 -2.96 -9.14 0.50
CA LEU A 39 -1.76 -8.30 0.68
C LEU A 39 -0.48 -9.14 0.76
N MET A 40 -0.50 -10.23 1.54
CA MET A 40 0.62 -11.15 1.64
C MET A 40 0.98 -11.78 0.28
N ARG A 41 -0.03 -12.13 -0.54
CA ARG A 41 0.22 -12.65 -1.89
C ARG A 41 0.82 -11.59 -2.81
N ALA A 42 0.37 -10.34 -2.71
CA ALA A 42 0.85 -9.25 -3.56
C ALA A 42 2.26 -8.78 -3.20
N THR A 43 2.60 -8.75 -1.90
CA THR A 43 3.88 -8.23 -1.40
C THR A 43 4.93 -9.30 -1.16
N GLY A 44 4.54 -10.58 -1.12
CA GLY A 44 5.41 -11.70 -0.75
C GLY A 44 5.82 -11.72 0.73
N LYS A 45 5.34 -10.77 1.55
CA LYS A 45 5.66 -10.67 2.98
C LYS A 45 4.84 -11.68 3.79
N SER A 46 5.44 -12.16 4.88
CA SER A 46 4.81 -13.15 5.76
C SER A 46 3.75 -12.51 6.66
N ARG A 47 2.86 -13.34 7.22
CA ARG A 47 1.91 -12.89 8.24
C ARG A 47 2.64 -12.28 9.44
N GLU A 48 3.74 -12.89 9.86
CA GLU A 48 4.54 -12.45 11.00
C GLU A 48 5.12 -11.05 10.79
N TRP A 49 5.51 -10.71 9.56
CA TRP A 49 5.98 -9.37 9.24
C TRP A 49 4.87 -8.31 9.43
N PHE A 50 3.63 -8.63 9.03
CA PHE A 50 2.51 -7.70 9.16
C PHE A 50 1.93 -7.61 10.57
N VAL A 51 1.61 -8.74 11.20
CA VAL A 51 0.87 -8.76 12.49
C VAL A 51 1.71 -9.21 13.68
N GLY A 52 2.98 -9.55 13.45
CA GLY A 52 3.88 -9.99 14.51
C GLY A 52 3.70 -11.46 14.88
N ARG A 53 4.46 -11.88 15.89
CA ARG A 53 4.31 -13.16 16.57
C ARG A 53 3.93 -12.90 18.02
N ALA A 54 2.79 -13.45 18.43
CA ALA A 54 2.40 -13.57 19.84
C ALA A 54 3.02 -14.83 20.46
N ASP A 55 4.33 -15.04 20.25
CA ASP A 55 5.08 -16.14 20.84
C ASP A 55 5.57 -15.73 22.25
N PRO A 56 5.42 -16.56 23.30
CA PRO A 56 5.86 -16.20 24.65
C PRO A 56 7.37 -16.06 24.81
N TRP A 57 8.17 -16.67 23.94
CA TRP A 57 9.62 -16.75 24.06
C TRP A 57 10.32 -15.73 23.16
N HIS A 58 9.73 -15.46 21.99
CA HIS A 58 10.26 -14.50 21.00
C HIS A 58 9.13 -13.66 20.41
N PRO A 59 8.51 -12.77 21.22
CA PRO A 59 7.51 -11.86 20.72
C PRO A 59 8.13 -10.95 19.65
N ARG A 60 7.42 -10.76 18.55
CA ARG A 60 7.83 -9.87 17.46
C ARG A 60 6.65 -8.96 17.14
N GLU A 61 6.86 -7.66 17.14
CA GLU A 61 5.84 -6.71 16.73
C GLU A 61 5.74 -6.72 15.20
N GLY A 62 4.51 -6.71 14.67
CA GLY A 62 4.31 -6.59 13.23
C GLY A 62 4.17 -5.13 12.81
N ILE A 63 4.48 -4.84 11.54
CA ILE A 63 4.38 -3.50 10.95
C ILE A 63 3.01 -2.86 11.17
N LEU A 64 1.92 -3.64 11.09
CA LEU A 64 0.57 -3.10 11.26
C LEU A 64 0.35 -2.58 12.67
N ASN A 65 0.97 -3.19 13.68
CA ASN A 65 0.89 -2.65 15.03
C ASN A 65 1.87 -1.49 15.24
N HIS A 66 3.09 -1.65 14.73
CA HIS A 66 4.16 -0.65 14.86
C HIS A 66 3.77 0.71 14.26
N TYR A 67 3.23 0.70 13.04
CA TYR A 67 2.82 1.89 12.29
C TYR A 67 1.33 2.20 12.39
N ARG A 68 0.63 1.67 13.39
CA ARG A 68 -0.84 1.77 13.48
C ARG A 68 -1.36 3.19 13.29
N ASN A 69 -0.76 4.17 13.96
CA ASN A 69 -1.19 5.57 13.91
C ASN A 69 -1.06 6.20 12.52
N GLU A 70 -0.13 5.72 11.69
CA GLU A 70 0.07 6.18 10.33
C GLU A 70 -0.87 5.47 9.34
N LEU A 71 -1.08 4.16 9.57
CA LEU A 71 -1.83 3.30 8.67
C LEU A 71 -3.36 3.39 8.89
N GLU A 72 -3.81 3.68 10.11
CA GLU A 72 -5.23 3.63 10.49
C GLU A 72 -6.07 4.69 9.76
N GLY A 73 -7.11 4.25 9.05
CA GLY A 73 -8.04 5.12 8.33
C GLY A 73 -7.54 5.62 6.96
N THR A 74 -6.25 5.45 6.66
CA THR A 74 -5.62 5.84 5.38
C THR A 74 -5.29 4.62 4.52
N LEU A 75 -4.64 3.61 5.11
CA LEU A 75 -4.14 2.39 4.46
C LEU A 75 -4.85 1.14 4.98
N VAL A 76 -5.17 1.13 6.27
CA VAL A 76 -5.72 -0.03 6.98
C VAL A 76 -6.90 0.40 7.84
N ASN A 77 -8.01 -0.30 7.67
CA ASN A 77 -9.14 -0.30 8.57
C ASN A 77 -9.00 -1.49 9.52
N TYR A 78 -8.63 -1.19 10.76
CA TYR A 78 -8.46 -2.21 11.79
C TYR A 78 -9.82 -2.78 12.21
N PRO A 79 -9.88 -4.09 12.49
CA PRO A 79 -11.11 -4.68 12.98
C PRO A 79 -11.45 -4.14 14.37
N SER A 80 -12.71 -3.75 14.57
CA SER A 80 -13.22 -3.30 15.88
C SER A 80 -13.35 -4.43 16.91
N THR A 81 -13.19 -5.68 16.48
CA THR A 81 -13.23 -6.87 17.34
C THR A 81 -12.02 -7.76 17.10
N PRO A 82 -11.58 -8.55 18.09
CA PRO A 82 -10.42 -9.46 17.93
C PRO A 82 -10.58 -10.50 16.81
N ARG A 83 -11.81 -10.79 16.39
CA ARG A 83 -12.12 -11.74 15.29
C ARG A 83 -12.46 -11.04 13.97
N GLY A 84 -12.46 -9.72 13.92
CA GLY A 84 -12.79 -8.97 12.71
C GLY A 84 -11.68 -9.10 11.66
N ARG A 85 -12.02 -8.71 10.43
CA ARG A 85 -11.09 -8.72 9.29
C ARG A 85 -10.48 -7.34 9.11
N TYR A 86 -9.19 -7.30 8.78
CA TYR A 86 -8.54 -6.08 8.28
C TYR A 86 -9.15 -5.72 6.93
N GLY A 87 -9.53 -4.46 6.76
CA GLY A 87 -9.74 -3.88 5.45
C GLY A 87 -8.47 -3.16 5.03
N ILE A 88 -7.84 -3.56 3.94
CA ILE A 88 -6.54 -2.99 3.52
C ILE A 88 -6.68 -2.34 2.15
N ASN A 89 -6.29 -1.08 2.01
CA ASN A 89 -6.15 -0.44 0.71
C ASN A 89 -4.91 -1.02 0.01
N LEU A 90 -5.12 -1.99 -0.87
CA LEU A 90 -4.03 -2.79 -1.44
C LEU A 90 -3.02 -1.95 -2.23
N SER A 91 -3.48 -1.04 -3.10
CA SER A 91 -2.57 -0.22 -3.92
C SER A 91 -1.64 0.61 -3.05
N ARG A 92 -2.20 1.36 -2.10
CA ARG A 92 -1.41 2.23 -1.23
C ARG A 92 -0.50 1.42 -0.30
N MET A 93 -0.96 0.25 0.14
CA MET A 93 -0.15 -0.62 0.99
C MET A 93 1.01 -1.25 0.23
N ILE A 94 0.86 -1.56 -1.06
CA ILE A 94 1.98 -2.01 -1.90
C ILE A 94 3.03 -0.91 -2.03
N ASP A 95 2.59 0.33 -2.31
CA ASP A 95 3.51 1.48 -2.41
C ASP A 95 4.24 1.70 -1.07
N TRP A 96 3.49 1.67 0.04
CA TRP A 96 4.05 1.82 1.38
C TRP A 96 5.06 0.70 1.72
N VAL A 97 4.77 -0.55 1.36
CA VAL A 97 5.68 -1.69 1.54
C VAL A 97 6.89 -1.59 0.61
N ALA A 98 6.80 -0.96 -0.55
CA ALA A 98 7.97 -0.74 -1.39
C ALA A 98 8.98 0.23 -0.71
N GLU A 99 8.47 1.17 0.08
CA GLU A 99 9.27 2.17 0.80
C GLU A 99 9.83 1.66 2.14
N HIS A 100 9.00 0.94 2.92
CA HIS A 100 9.35 0.47 4.29
C HIS A 100 9.64 -1.04 4.36
N GLY A 101 9.54 -1.76 3.24
CA GLY A 101 9.59 -3.22 3.20
C GLY A 101 10.96 -3.84 3.49
N MET A 102 12.01 -3.05 3.62
CA MET A 102 13.36 -3.52 3.98
C MET A 102 13.60 -3.46 5.50
N GLU A 103 12.65 -2.92 6.27
CA GLU A 103 12.79 -2.78 7.71
C GLU A 103 12.53 -4.13 8.42
N ASP A 104 13.47 -4.50 9.29
CA ASP A 104 13.38 -5.67 10.16
C ASP A 104 12.84 -5.25 11.53
N TYR A 105 11.53 -5.47 11.75
CA TYR A 105 10.86 -5.37 13.06
C TYR A 105 10.41 -6.73 13.53
#